data_AF-A0A7C1IGK2-F1
#
_entry.id   AF-A0A7C1IGK2-F1
#
_cell.length_a   1.000
_cell.length_b   1.000
_cell.length_c   1.000
_cell.angle_alpha   90.00
_cell.angle_beta   90.00
_cell.angle_gamma   90.00
#
_symmetry.space_group_name_H-M   'P 1'
#
loop_
_entity.id
_entity.type
_entity.pdbx_description
1 polymer ?
#
loop_
_entity_poly.entity_id
_entity_poly.type
_entity_poly.pdbx_seq_one_letter_code
_entity_poly.pdbx_strand_id
1 'polypeptide(L)'
;MSTKVTVSVPVEGKTIAVEKEISELESISETINGLLAALEPLGGLDRATAQQLRALYGKALDRGWDRERVKSVLEERFGTSDDAVILANVTKKELARSIAEFGGAIESPGMVTATQMSALWGKALGKGWNREEIKQFMERKLGTSVEEEIVGKIERDRLSSVIDELDKR
;
A
#
# COMPACT_ATOMS: atom_id res chain seq x y z
N MET A 1 -24.07 -36.27 -2.61
CA MET A 1 -24.27 -35.20 -3.61
C MET A 1 -22.91 -34.70 -4.04
N SER A 2 -22.62 -34.65 -5.34
CA SER A 2 -21.39 -34.03 -5.84
C SER A 2 -21.60 -32.51 -6.00
N THR A 3 -20.64 -31.72 -5.55
CA THR A 3 -20.66 -30.25 -5.70
C THR A 3 -19.65 -29.86 -6.77
N LYS A 4 -20.10 -29.15 -7.80
CA LYS A 4 -19.21 -28.63 -8.84
C LYS A 4 -18.70 -27.24 -8.44
N VAL A 5 -17.39 -27.06 -8.42
CA VAL A 5 -16.75 -25.76 -8.15
C VAL A 5 -16.04 -25.28 -9.42
N THR A 6 -16.40 -24.07 -9.85
CA THR A 6 -15.82 -23.41 -11.02
C THR A 6 -15.13 -22.13 -10.57
N VAL A 7 -13.85 -21.98 -10.90
CA VAL A 7 -13.05 -20.77 -10.66
C VAL A 7 -12.72 -20.15 -12.01
N SER A 8 -13.10 -18.89 -12.22
CA SER A 8 -12.84 -18.15 -13.46
C SER A 8 -11.91 -16.98 -13.20
N VAL A 9 -10.84 -16.87 -13.99
CA VAL A 9 -9.85 -15.79 -13.89
C VAL A 9 -9.65 -15.10 -15.25
N PRO A 10 -9.57 -13.75 -15.28
CA PRO A 10 -9.21 -13.03 -16.49
C PRO A 10 -7.68 -13.06 -16.71
N VAL A 11 -7.25 -13.49 -17.89
CA VAL A 11 -5.85 -13.52 -18.34
C VAL A 11 -5.78 -12.93 -19.75
N GLU A 12 -5.00 -11.86 -19.94
CA GLU A 12 -4.74 -11.20 -21.24
C GLU A 12 -6.00 -10.94 -22.10
N GLY A 13 -7.07 -10.46 -21.46
CA GLY A 13 -8.33 -10.14 -22.15
C GLY A 13 -9.22 -11.35 -22.47
N LYS A 14 -8.89 -12.54 -21.97
CA LYS A 14 -9.72 -13.76 -22.05
C LYS A 14 -10.05 -14.26 -20.64
N THR A 15 -11.20 -14.90 -20.46
CA THR A 15 -11.54 -15.56 -19.19
C THR A 15 -11.21 -17.03 -19.28
N ILE A 16 -10.38 -17.52 -18.35
CA ILE A 16 -10.05 -18.94 -18.21
C ILE A 16 -10.85 -19.47 -17.02
N ALA A 17 -11.68 -20.48 -17.26
CA ALA A 17 -12.45 -21.17 -16.23
C ALA A 17 -11.86 -22.57 -15.99
N VAL A 18 -11.62 -22.92 -14.73
CA VAL A 18 -11.20 -24.26 -14.30
C VAL A 18 -12.25 -24.81 -13.35
N GLU A 19 -12.68 -26.03 -13.62
CA GLU A 19 -13.77 -26.68 -12.91
C GLU A 19 -13.29 -27.97 -12.27
N LYS A 20 -13.71 -28.24 -11.04
CA LYS A 20 -13.50 -29.52 -10.37
C LYS A 20 -14.79 -29.96 -9.70
N GLU A 21 -15.17 -31.21 -9.93
CA GLU A 21 -16.24 -31.86 -9.18
C GLU A 21 -15.69 -32.43 -7.88
N ILE A 22 -16.39 -32.15 -6.79
CA ILE A 22 -16.01 -32.56 -5.44
C ILE A 22 -17.03 -33.59 -4.94
N SER A 23 -16.53 -34.75 -4.52
CA SER A 23 -17.25 -35.71 -3.71
C SER A 23 -17.02 -35.42 -2.21
N GLU A 24 -17.98 -35.76 -1.36
CA GLU A 24 -18.30 -35.22 -0.02
C GLU A 24 -17.17 -35.17 1.05
N LEU A 25 -15.93 -35.53 0.75
CA LEU A 25 -14.79 -35.59 1.67
C LEU A 25 -13.70 -34.52 1.45
N GLU A 26 -13.72 -33.77 0.35
CA GLU A 26 -12.79 -32.64 0.15
C GLU A 26 -13.42 -31.32 0.64
N SER A 27 -12.66 -30.55 1.43
CA SER A 27 -13.09 -29.19 1.83
C SER A 27 -13.15 -28.31 0.59
N ILE A 28 -14.30 -27.65 0.36
CA ILE A 28 -14.49 -26.70 -0.76
C ILE A 28 -13.36 -25.68 -0.82
N SER A 29 -12.86 -25.22 0.35
CA SER A 29 -11.74 -24.29 0.44
C SER A 29 -10.41 -24.89 -0.06
N GLU A 30 -10.14 -26.16 0.23
CA GLU A 30 -8.96 -26.86 -0.29
C GLU A 30 -9.04 -27.05 -1.80
N THR A 31 -10.23 -27.39 -2.31
CA THR A 31 -10.47 -27.50 -3.75
C THR A 31 -10.29 -26.16 -4.46
N ILE A 32 -10.83 -25.06 -3.91
CA ILE A 32 -10.62 -23.71 -4.46
C ILE A 32 -9.13 -23.35 -4.46
N ASN A 33 -8.42 -23.59 -3.36
CA ASN A 33 -6.98 -23.31 -3.28
C ASN A 33 -6.17 -24.15 -4.27
N GLY A 34 -6.54 -25.42 -4.49
CA GLY A 34 -5.91 -26.27 -5.49
C GLY A 34 -6.17 -25.79 -6.93
N LEU A 35 -7.40 -25.33 -7.21
CA LEU A 35 -7.75 -24.73 -8.51
C LEU A 35 -6.99 -23.42 -8.76
N LEU A 36 -6.84 -22.59 -7.74
CA LEU A 36 -6.03 -21.37 -7.80
C LEU A 36 -4.55 -21.73 -8.04
N ALA A 37 -3.97 -22.67 -7.29
CA ALA A 37 -2.59 -23.12 -7.51
C ALA A 37 -2.36 -23.64 -8.95
N ALA A 38 -3.33 -24.34 -9.53
CA ALA A 38 -3.26 -24.80 -10.92
C ALA A 38 -3.26 -23.66 -11.96
N LEU A 39 -3.77 -22.48 -11.58
CA LEU A 39 -3.80 -21.27 -12.40
C LEU A 39 -2.56 -20.38 -12.23
N GLU A 40 -1.71 -20.61 -11.21
CA GLU A 40 -0.46 -19.85 -10.99
C GLU A 40 0.50 -19.88 -12.19
N PRO A 41 0.77 -21.03 -12.85
CA PRO A 41 1.72 -21.10 -13.97
C PRO A 41 1.23 -20.37 -15.22
N LEU A 42 -0.07 -20.11 -15.32
CA LEU A 42 -0.71 -19.43 -16.45
C LEU A 42 -0.66 -17.90 -16.32
N GLY A 43 0.09 -17.38 -15.34
CA GLY A 43 0.18 -15.93 -15.08
C GLY A 43 -1.10 -15.32 -14.49
N GLY A 44 -2.08 -16.15 -14.13
CA GLY A 44 -3.41 -15.72 -13.68
C GLY A 44 -3.51 -15.30 -12.21
N LEU A 45 -2.45 -15.44 -11.42
CA LEU A 45 -2.44 -15.06 -10.01
C LEU A 45 -1.30 -14.11 -9.68
N ASP A 46 -1.36 -12.92 -10.27
CA ASP A 46 -0.78 -11.72 -9.65
C ASP A 46 -1.59 -11.38 -8.38
N ARG A 47 -1.71 -12.30 -7.42
CA ARG A 47 -2.47 -12.09 -6.17
C ARG A 47 -1.54 -12.02 -4.98
N ALA A 48 -1.83 -11.06 -4.11
CA ALA A 48 -1.08 -10.80 -2.89
C ALA A 48 -0.89 -12.07 -2.07
N THR A 49 0.27 -12.19 -1.43
CA THR A 49 0.57 -13.37 -0.60
C THR A 49 0.39 -13.07 0.89
N ALA A 50 0.08 -14.10 1.68
CA ALA A 50 0.01 -13.97 3.14
C ALA A 50 1.33 -13.50 3.77
N GLN A 51 2.46 -13.69 3.08
CA GLN A 51 3.76 -13.18 3.52
C GLN A 51 3.88 -11.66 3.28
N GLN A 52 3.39 -11.16 2.15
CA GLN A 52 3.31 -9.72 1.89
C GLN A 52 2.38 -9.04 2.90
N LEU A 53 1.23 -9.63 3.19
CA LEU A 53 0.30 -9.06 4.16
C LEU A 53 0.90 -9.03 5.58
N ARG A 54 1.59 -10.09 5.99
CA ARG A 54 2.36 -10.10 7.25
C ARG A 54 3.47 -9.05 7.27
N ALA A 55 4.16 -8.83 6.16
CA ALA A 55 5.18 -7.79 6.05
C ALA A 55 4.57 -6.38 6.19
N LEU A 56 3.37 -6.16 5.65
CA LEU A 56 2.62 -4.91 5.83
C LEU A 56 2.29 -4.68 7.32
N TYR A 57 1.70 -5.67 7.99
CA TYR A 57 1.40 -5.58 9.42
C TYR A 57 2.65 -5.39 10.27
N GLY A 58 3.73 -6.14 10.01
CA GLY A 58 4.99 -6.02 10.75
C GLY A 58 5.58 -4.62 10.63
N LYS A 59 5.61 -4.07 9.41
CA LYS A 59 6.13 -2.73 9.16
C LYS A 59 5.28 -1.62 9.80
N ALA A 60 3.96 -1.82 9.89
CA ALA A 60 3.07 -0.90 10.59
C ALA A 60 3.28 -0.92 12.11
N LEU A 61 3.43 -2.13 12.69
CA LEU A 61 3.69 -2.30 14.13
C LEU A 61 5.05 -1.74 14.55
N ASP A 62 6.11 -1.94 13.74
CA ASP A 62 7.44 -1.37 13.99
C ASP A 62 7.44 0.18 14.04
N ARG A 63 6.39 0.82 13.50
CA ARG A 63 6.17 2.27 13.53
C ARG A 63 5.19 2.71 14.61
N GLY A 64 4.81 1.82 15.52
CA GLY A 64 3.93 2.12 16.64
C GLY A 64 2.47 2.32 16.25
N TRP A 65 2.04 1.84 15.07
CA TRP A 65 0.64 1.84 14.73
C TRP A 65 -0.09 0.76 15.51
N ASP A 66 -1.25 1.11 16.06
CA ASP A 66 -2.17 0.12 16.61
C ASP A 66 -2.91 -0.63 15.50
N ARG A 67 -3.58 -1.70 15.90
CA ARG A 67 -4.26 -2.61 14.99
C ARG A 67 -5.50 -1.98 14.33
N GLU A 68 -6.15 -1.02 14.99
CA GLU A 68 -7.33 -0.33 14.44
C GLU A 68 -6.92 0.60 13.31
N ARG A 69 -5.82 1.33 13.49
CA ARG A 69 -5.23 2.19 12.48
C ARG A 69 -4.82 1.42 11.23
N VAL A 70 -4.21 0.24 11.38
CA VAL A 70 -3.89 -0.61 10.22
C VAL A 70 -5.15 -1.05 9.49
N LYS A 71 -6.20 -1.44 10.21
CA LYS A 71 -7.48 -1.83 9.60
C LYS A 71 -8.11 -0.69 8.81
N SER A 72 -8.19 0.53 9.37
CA SER A 72 -8.76 1.67 8.64
C SER A 72 -8.00 1.96 7.33
N VAL A 73 -6.67 1.83 7.33
CA VAL A 73 -5.88 2.05 6.11
C VAL A 73 -6.10 0.94 5.09
N LEU A 74 -6.25 -0.31 5.52
CA LEU A 74 -6.59 -1.42 4.64
C LEU A 74 -8.00 -1.25 4.04
N GLU A 75 -8.97 -0.81 4.85
CA GLU A 75 -10.33 -0.51 4.40
C GLU A 75 -10.37 0.65 3.40
N GLU A 76 -9.61 1.71 3.65
CA GLU A 76 -9.51 2.85 2.74
C GLU A 76 -8.88 2.46 1.40
N ARG A 77 -7.83 1.64 1.42
CA ARG A 77 -7.06 1.29 0.21
C ARG A 77 -7.66 0.16 -0.60
N PHE A 78 -8.25 -0.83 0.07
CA PHE A 78 -8.70 -2.08 -0.55
C PHE A 78 -10.20 -2.31 -0.39
N GLY A 79 -10.93 -1.39 0.26
CA GLY A 79 -12.35 -1.53 0.54
C GLY A 79 -12.68 -2.53 1.65
N THR A 80 -11.67 -3.15 2.27
CA THR A 80 -11.82 -4.14 3.34
C THR A 80 -10.54 -4.28 4.17
N SER A 81 -10.71 -4.67 5.44
CA SER A 81 -9.61 -5.10 6.33
C SER A 81 -9.53 -6.63 6.48
N ASP A 82 -10.40 -7.38 5.80
CA ASP A 82 -10.41 -8.84 5.85
C ASP A 82 -9.24 -9.41 5.05
N ASP A 83 -8.31 -10.05 5.75
CA ASP A 83 -7.10 -10.64 5.18
C ASP A 83 -7.39 -11.64 4.05
N ALA A 84 -8.44 -12.46 4.16
CA ALA A 84 -8.79 -13.43 3.12
C ALA A 84 -9.33 -12.73 1.86
N VAL A 85 -10.13 -11.67 2.04
CA VAL A 85 -10.63 -10.86 0.93
C VAL A 85 -9.50 -10.06 0.26
N ILE A 86 -8.54 -9.54 1.04
CA ILE A 86 -7.36 -8.86 0.52
C ILE A 86 -6.51 -9.81 -0.32
N LEU A 87 -6.22 -11.01 0.18
CA LEU A 87 -5.41 -12.00 -0.54
C LEU A 87 -6.10 -12.51 -1.82
N ALA A 88 -7.44 -12.54 -1.84
CA ALA A 88 -8.20 -12.93 -3.02
C ALA A 88 -8.26 -11.83 -4.09
N ASN A 89 -8.32 -10.55 -3.68
CA ASN A 89 -8.66 -9.45 -4.59
C ASN A 89 -7.52 -8.46 -4.88
N VAL A 90 -6.50 -8.39 -4.03
CA VAL A 90 -5.37 -7.45 -4.19
C VAL A 90 -4.23 -8.14 -4.89
N THR A 91 -3.53 -7.42 -5.78
CA THR A 91 -2.39 -7.98 -6.51
C THR A 91 -1.10 -7.99 -5.71
N LYS A 92 -0.11 -8.82 -6.11
CA LYS A 92 1.23 -8.81 -5.47
C LYS A 92 1.85 -7.43 -5.58
N LYS A 93 1.64 -6.77 -6.71
CA LYS A 93 2.18 -5.43 -6.99
C LYS A 93 1.49 -4.34 -6.18
N GLU A 94 0.17 -4.37 -6.05
CA GLU A 94 -0.59 -3.40 -5.23
C GLU A 94 -0.26 -3.55 -3.74
N LEU A 95 -0.15 -4.79 -3.24
CA LEU A 95 0.22 -5.01 -1.85
C LEU A 95 1.69 -4.69 -1.61
N ALA A 96 2.61 -5.00 -2.53
CA ALA A 96 4.01 -4.59 -2.43
C ALA A 96 4.19 -3.07 -2.45
N ARG A 97 3.45 -2.37 -3.31
CA ARG A 97 3.41 -0.91 -3.32
C ARG A 97 2.85 -0.39 -2.01
N SER A 98 1.77 -0.99 -1.51
CA SER A 98 1.23 -0.64 -0.20
C SER A 98 2.24 -0.91 0.90
N ILE A 99 3.01 -2.00 0.90
CA ILE A 99 4.10 -2.24 1.87
C ILE A 99 5.19 -1.17 1.75
N ALA A 100 5.52 -0.71 0.54
CA ALA A 100 6.48 0.35 0.33
C ALA A 100 5.97 1.69 0.87
N GLU A 101 4.70 2.01 0.60
CA GLU A 101 3.98 3.19 1.08
C GLU A 101 3.61 3.12 2.56
N PHE A 102 3.43 1.92 3.12
CA PHE A 102 3.38 1.64 4.55
C PHE A 102 4.80 1.90 5.07
N GLY A 103 5.02 3.14 5.49
CA GLY A 103 6.36 3.66 5.80
C GLY A 103 6.59 5.06 5.25
N GLY A 104 5.79 5.53 4.30
CA GLY A 104 5.50 6.94 4.07
C GLY A 104 4.20 7.31 4.77
N ALA A 105 3.99 8.58 5.10
CA ALA A 105 2.69 8.99 5.63
C ALA A 105 1.61 8.82 4.55
N ILE A 106 0.37 8.60 4.99
CA ILE A 106 -0.78 8.32 4.11
C ILE A 106 -0.97 9.50 3.16
N GLU A 107 -0.60 9.35 1.90
CA GLU A 107 -0.77 10.41 0.90
C GLU A 107 -2.27 10.58 0.59
N SER A 108 -2.77 11.80 0.75
CA SER A 108 -4.15 12.17 0.41
C SER A 108 -4.18 13.06 -0.83
N PRO A 109 -5.18 12.95 -1.73
CA PRO A 109 -5.32 13.85 -2.87
C PRO A 109 -5.31 15.33 -2.44
N GLY A 110 -4.54 16.17 -3.13
CA GLY A 110 -4.37 17.59 -2.79
C GLY A 110 -3.40 17.87 -1.63
N MET A 111 -2.96 16.84 -0.91
CA MET A 111 -1.99 16.97 0.18
C MET A 111 -0.56 16.70 -0.30
N VAL A 112 0.38 17.02 0.59
CA VAL A 112 1.80 16.76 0.43
C VAL A 112 2.05 15.26 0.34
N THR A 113 2.88 14.88 -0.61
CA THR A 113 3.35 13.50 -0.81
C THR A 113 4.78 13.31 -0.27
N ALA A 114 5.17 12.06 0.01
CA ALA A 114 6.55 11.73 0.40
C ALA A 114 7.54 12.08 -0.72
N THR A 115 7.11 12.01 -1.98
CA THR A 115 7.91 12.46 -3.13
C THR A 115 8.20 13.96 -3.06
N GLN A 116 7.22 14.77 -2.67
CA GLN A 116 7.41 16.21 -2.53
C GLN A 116 8.29 16.57 -1.34
N MET A 117 8.18 15.83 -0.23
CA MET A 117 9.12 15.96 0.88
C MET A 117 10.54 15.61 0.47
N SER A 118 10.72 14.51 -0.27
CA SER A 118 12.03 14.12 -0.81
C SER A 118 12.60 15.20 -1.74
N ALA A 119 11.76 15.83 -2.57
CA ALA A 119 12.16 16.94 -3.43
C ALA A 119 12.59 18.18 -2.62
N LEU A 120 11.86 18.53 -1.54
CA LEU A 120 12.24 19.60 -0.63
C LEU A 120 13.61 19.34 0.00
N TRP A 121 13.81 18.14 0.54
CA TRP A 121 15.08 17.72 1.14
C TRP A 121 16.22 17.79 0.13
N GLY A 122 16.04 17.20 -1.05
CA GLY A 122 17.06 17.19 -2.10
C GLY A 122 17.45 18.60 -2.55
N LYS A 123 16.46 19.48 -2.69
CA LYS A 123 16.69 20.89 -3.08
C LYS A 123 17.44 21.67 -2.00
N ALA A 124 17.02 21.56 -0.74
CA ALA A 124 17.65 22.29 0.36
C ALA A 124 19.09 21.80 0.60
N LEU A 125 19.31 20.49 0.59
CA LEU A 125 20.65 19.90 0.68
C LEU A 125 21.53 20.31 -0.52
N GLY A 126 20.96 20.35 -1.73
CA GLY A 126 21.65 20.82 -2.93
C GLY A 126 22.07 22.29 -2.85
N LYS A 127 21.36 23.11 -2.06
CA LYS A 127 21.72 24.49 -1.74
C LYS A 127 22.70 24.63 -0.57
N GLY A 128 23.20 23.52 -0.02
CA GLY A 128 24.18 23.51 1.06
C GLY A 128 23.59 23.66 2.46
N TRP A 129 22.26 23.55 2.62
CA TRP A 129 21.65 23.53 3.95
C TRP A 129 21.99 22.21 4.64
N ASN A 130 22.25 22.26 5.95
CA ASN A 130 22.37 21.05 6.75
C ASN A 130 20.99 20.56 7.22
N ARG A 131 20.94 19.31 7.68
CA ARG A 131 19.66 18.68 8.07
C ARG A 131 18.94 19.40 9.21
N GLU A 132 19.68 20.00 10.13
CA GLU A 132 19.11 20.71 11.28
C GLU A 132 18.47 22.03 10.85
N GLU A 133 19.13 22.76 9.94
CA GLU A 133 18.58 23.98 9.33
C GLU A 133 17.28 23.71 8.58
N ILE A 134 17.22 22.58 7.86
CA ILE A 134 16.00 22.17 7.13
C ILE A 134 14.88 21.86 8.12
N LYS A 135 15.15 21.11 9.20
CA LYS A 135 14.15 20.82 10.24
C LYS A 135 13.62 22.08 10.90
N GLN A 136 14.50 22.98 11.34
CA GLN A 136 14.09 24.25 11.97
C GLN A 136 13.32 25.15 11.00
N PHE A 137 13.62 25.07 9.70
CA PHE A 137 12.87 25.79 8.69
C PHE A 137 11.47 25.21 8.50
N MET A 138 11.35 23.89 8.40
CA MET A 138 10.05 23.21 8.33
C MET A 138 9.22 23.45 9.59
N GLU A 139 9.81 23.36 10.78
CA GLU A 139 9.12 23.68 12.04
C GLU A 139 8.57 25.10 12.05
N ARG A 140 9.36 26.08 11.61
CA ARG A 140 8.89 27.49 11.55
C ARG A 140 7.78 27.71 10.53
N LYS A 141 7.75 26.96 9.43
CA LYS A 141 6.83 27.20 8.30
C LYS A 141 5.58 26.33 8.33
N LEU A 142 5.77 25.08 8.70
CA LEU A 142 4.76 24.03 8.70
C LEU A 142 4.26 23.73 10.12
N GLY A 143 4.97 24.17 11.15
CA GLY A 143 4.66 23.87 12.56
C GLY A 143 5.24 22.55 13.05
N THR A 144 5.91 21.80 12.17
CA THR A 144 6.52 20.50 12.46
C THR A 144 7.63 20.22 11.45
N SER A 145 8.61 19.41 11.85
CA SER A 145 9.65 18.85 10.99
C SER A 145 9.46 17.34 10.74
N VAL A 146 8.42 16.76 11.33
CA VAL A 146 8.12 15.33 11.25
C VAL A 146 7.39 15.05 9.94
N GLU A 147 7.98 14.23 9.09
CA GLU A 147 7.45 13.93 7.76
C GLU A 147 6.06 13.30 7.82
N GLU A 148 5.79 12.47 8.83
CA GLU A 148 4.50 11.84 9.11
C GLU A 148 3.40 12.81 9.58
N GLU A 149 3.77 14.02 9.96
CA GLU A 149 2.84 15.11 10.28
C GLU A 149 2.63 16.06 9.10
N ILE A 150 3.47 15.95 8.08
CA ILE A 150 3.43 16.79 6.87
C ILE A 150 2.72 16.07 5.73
N VAL A 151 3.21 14.87 5.39
CA VAL A 151 2.67 14.07 4.28
C VAL A 151 1.24 13.64 4.62
N GLY A 152 0.33 13.86 3.67
CA GLY A 152 -1.09 13.53 3.84
C GLY A 152 -1.91 14.49 4.69
N LYS A 153 -1.29 15.42 5.40
CA LYS A 153 -1.96 16.31 6.37
C LYS A 153 -1.79 17.78 6.04
N ILE A 154 -0.74 18.14 5.32
CA ILE A 154 -0.49 19.50 4.86
C ILE A 154 -0.86 19.60 3.39
N GLU A 155 -1.54 20.68 3.01
CA GLU A 155 -1.89 20.96 1.63
C GLU A 155 -0.64 21.17 0.77
N ARG A 156 -0.69 20.64 -0.45
CA ARG A 156 0.41 20.71 -1.42
C ARG A 156 0.88 22.15 -1.68
N ASP A 157 -0.05 23.07 -1.82
CA ASP A 157 0.23 24.47 -2.17
C ASP A 157 1.02 25.18 -1.06
N ARG A 158 0.76 24.79 0.19
CA ARG A 158 1.49 25.28 1.35
C ARG A 158 2.96 24.83 1.32
N LEU A 159 3.23 23.57 0.97
CA LEU A 159 4.60 23.09 0.80
C LEU A 159 5.30 23.72 -0.41
N SER A 160 4.58 23.92 -1.52
CA SER A 160 5.14 24.60 -2.70
C SER A 160 5.63 26.00 -2.34
N SER A 161 4.84 26.76 -1.56
CA SER A 161 5.24 28.09 -1.08
C SER A 161 6.50 28.03 -0.21
N VAL A 162 6.65 27.00 0.62
CA VAL A 162 7.86 26.77 1.45
C VAL A 162 9.08 26.46 0.58
N ILE A 163 8.90 25.70 -0.50
CA ILE A 163 9.95 25.38 -1.48
C ILE A 163 10.39 26.62 -2.27
N ASP A 164 9.46 27.52 -2.60
CA ASP A 164 9.77 28.79 -3.28
C ASP A 164 10.50 29.77 -2.37
N GLU A 165 10.26 29.72 -1.06
CA GLU A 165 11.03 30.51 -0.09
C GLU A 165 12.45 29.98 0.10
N LEU A 166 12.67 28.66 -0.01
CA LEU A 166 14.02 28.09 -0.08
C LEU A 166 14.79 28.64 -1.29
N ASP A 167 14.10 29.06 -2.36
CA ASP A 167 14.74 29.62 -3.56
C ASP A 167 15.28 31.03 -3.37
N LYS A 168 14.73 31.81 -2.44
CA LYS A 168 15.08 33.23 -2.23
C LYS A 168 16.35 33.45 -1.42
N ARG A 169 17.05 32.38 -1.03
CA ARG A 169 18.31 32.38 -0.28
C ARG A 169 19.41 31.73 -1.11
#